data_AF-A0A7H9AR76-F1
#
_entry.id   AF-A0A7H9AR76-F1
#
_cell.length_a   1.000
_cell.length_b   1.000
_cell.length_c   1.000
_cell.angle_alpha   90.00
_cell.angle_beta   90.00
_cell.angle_gamma   90.00
#
_symmetry.space_group_name_H-M   'P 1'
#
loop_
_entity.id
_entity.type
_entity.pdbx_description
1 polymer ?
#
loop_
_entity_poly.entity_id
_entity_poly.type
_entity_poly.pdbx_seq_one_letter_code
_entity_poly.pdbx_strand_id
1 'polypeptide(L)'
;MSEQIKKDGKHIGHFVSAVVFFQILPLIPLWFEYQHTSDISIDSLILCSSMYAFATGFSSKYEWQLSICFLTGILLAGTYHSVNLDENGVEIINISAFPLNEAGAFYTILAVFIMHLIERYSRHINGKEPFFLFTKNTKES
;
A
#
# COMPACT_ATOMS: atom_id res chain seq x y z
N MET A 1 20.81 -17.98 25.91
CA MET A 1 19.68 -17.07 26.24
C MET A 1 19.87 -15.66 25.65
N SER A 2 21.03 -15.01 25.85
CA SER A 2 21.30 -13.67 25.27
C SER A 2 21.32 -13.61 23.74
N GLU A 3 21.81 -14.68 23.10
CA GLU A 3 21.97 -14.75 21.64
C GLU A 3 20.62 -14.93 20.90
N GLN A 4 19.70 -15.67 21.53
CA GLN A 4 18.36 -15.93 21.02
C GLN A 4 17.50 -14.65 21.08
N ILE A 5 17.60 -13.89 22.18
CA ILE A 5 16.96 -12.57 22.33
C ILE A 5 17.47 -11.58 21.28
N LYS A 6 18.78 -11.56 21.01
CA LYS A 6 19.36 -10.71 19.95
C LYS A 6 18.84 -11.09 18.55
N LYS A 7 18.67 -12.38 18.29
CA LYS A 7 18.19 -12.89 17.00
C LYS A 7 16.72 -12.54 16.78
N ASP A 8 15.88 -12.72 17.80
CA ASP A 8 14.45 -12.38 17.74
C ASP A 8 14.23 -10.87 17.58
N GLY A 9 15.01 -10.04 18.28
CA GLY A 9 14.99 -8.58 18.10
C GLY A 9 15.36 -8.13 16.68
N LYS A 10 16.28 -8.85 16.01
CA LYS A 10 16.66 -8.55 14.62
C LYS A 10 15.52 -8.83 13.64
N HIS A 11 14.78 -9.94 13.84
CA HIS A 11 13.65 -10.31 12.99
C HIS A 11 12.47 -9.33 13.14
N ILE A 12 12.21 -8.87 14.37
CA ILE A 12 11.24 -7.80 14.63
C ILE A 12 11.67 -6.50 13.93
N GLY A 13 12.95 -6.13 13.99
CA GLY A 13 13.47 -4.95 13.30
C GLY A 13 13.27 -5.01 11.77
N HIS A 14 13.45 -6.18 11.17
CA HIS A 14 13.18 -6.41 9.75
C HIS A 14 11.69 -6.29 9.41
N PHE A 15 10.81 -6.88 10.23
CA PHE A 15 9.37 -6.72 10.07
C PHE A 15 8.92 -5.26 10.15
N VAL A 16 9.32 -4.54 11.21
CA VAL A 16 8.94 -3.13 11.40
C VAL A 16 9.45 -2.27 10.25
N SER A 17 10.69 -2.48 9.82
CA SER A 17 11.24 -1.77 8.65
C SER A 17 10.42 -2.03 7.40
N ALA A 18 10.02 -3.29 7.15
CA ALA A 18 9.20 -3.64 5.99
C ALA A 18 7.83 -2.96 6.00
N VAL A 19 7.16 -2.92 7.15
CA VAL A 19 5.87 -2.25 7.31
C VAL A 19 6.02 -0.75 7.08
N VAL A 20 7.06 -0.11 7.67
CA VAL A 20 7.28 1.33 7.53
C VAL A 20 7.56 1.71 6.07
N PHE A 21 8.52 1.05 5.42
CA PHE A 21 8.97 1.45 4.08
C PHE A 21 7.98 1.07 2.96
N PHE A 22 7.30 -0.07 3.06
CA PHE A 22 6.42 -0.53 1.98
C PHE A 22 4.93 -0.30 2.24
N GLN A 23 4.48 -0.07 3.47
CA GLN A 23 3.06 0.12 3.76
C GLN A 23 2.74 1.52 4.27
N ILE A 24 3.57 2.11 5.12
CA ILE A 24 3.30 3.44 5.69
C ILE A 24 3.82 4.55 4.77
N LEU A 25 5.05 4.45 4.29
CA LEU A 25 5.70 5.49 3.49
C LEU A 25 4.92 5.85 2.21
N PRO A 26 4.35 4.88 1.46
CA PRO A 26 3.53 5.20 0.29
C PRO A 26 2.25 6.00 0.59
N LEU A 27 1.78 6.05 1.84
CA LEU A 27 0.59 6.80 2.26
C LEU A 27 0.90 8.24 2.70
N ILE A 28 2.18 8.60 2.78
CA ILE A 28 2.62 9.95 3.15
C ILE A 28 2.03 11.07 2.27
N PRO A 29 1.86 10.91 0.94
CA PRO A 29 1.26 11.96 0.12
C PRO A 29 -0.13 12.39 0.59
N LEU A 30 -1.00 11.43 0.94
CA LEU A 30 -2.35 11.72 1.49
C LEU A 30 -2.27 12.43 2.84
N TRP A 31 -1.29 12.06 3.67
CA TRP A 31 -1.06 12.74 4.94
C TRP A 31 -0.68 14.21 4.72
N PHE A 32 0.22 14.50 3.77
CA PHE A 32 0.62 15.88 3.49
C PHE A 32 -0.50 16.71 2.88
N GLU A 33 -1.31 16.12 2.01
CA GLU A 33 -2.52 16.77 1.50
C GLU A 33 -3.44 17.15 2.66
N TYR A 34 -3.81 16.18 3.51
CA TYR A 34 -4.66 16.45 4.68
C TYR A 34 -4.11 17.56 5.58
N GLN A 35 -2.79 17.61 5.80
CA GLN A 35 -2.17 18.68 6.60
C GLN A 35 -2.24 20.06 5.94
N HIS A 36 -2.24 20.13 4.60
CA HIS A 36 -2.24 21.40 3.88
C HIS A 36 -3.66 21.92 3.58
N THR A 37 -4.57 21.03 3.18
CA THR A 37 -5.94 21.37 2.77
C THR A 37 -6.99 21.10 3.85
N SER A 38 -6.62 20.48 4.97
CA SER A 38 -7.55 20.00 6.03
C SER A 38 -8.60 18.98 5.56
N ASP A 39 -8.47 18.51 4.32
CA ASP A 39 -9.33 17.52 3.68
C ASP A 39 -8.53 16.78 2.59
N ILE A 40 -8.99 15.60 2.19
CA ILE A 40 -8.35 14.78 1.15
C ILE A 40 -9.28 14.77 -0.06
N SER A 41 -8.79 15.21 -1.23
CA SER A 41 -9.55 15.12 -2.47
C SER A 41 -9.83 13.66 -2.84
N ILE A 42 -11.03 13.39 -3.34
CA ILE A 42 -11.44 12.07 -3.83
C ILE A 42 -10.50 11.60 -4.95
N ASP A 43 -10.13 12.49 -5.86
CA ASP A 43 -9.20 12.20 -6.95
C ASP A 43 -7.83 11.78 -6.42
N SER A 44 -7.32 12.49 -5.40
CA SER A 44 -6.07 12.16 -4.72
C SER A 44 -6.14 10.82 -4.01
N LEU A 45 -7.27 10.52 -3.35
CA LEU A 45 -7.51 9.25 -2.68
C LEU A 45 -7.54 8.09 -3.69
N ILE A 46 -8.29 8.21 -4.79
CA ILE A 46 -8.37 7.19 -5.84
C ILE A 46 -6.99 6.97 -6.48
N LEU A 47 -6.28 8.04 -6.82
CA LEU A 47 -4.96 7.96 -7.40
C LEU A 47 -3.97 7.31 -6.43
N CYS A 48 -3.96 7.74 -5.17
CA CYS A 48 -3.11 7.14 -4.14
C CYS A 48 -3.44 5.67 -3.92
N SER A 49 -4.72 5.29 -3.79
CA SER A 49 -5.14 3.90 -3.64
C SER A 49 -4.69 3.02 -4.80
N SER A 50 -4.80 3.50 -6.05
CA SER A 50 -4.35 2.74 -7.22
C SER A 50 -2.83 2.55 -7.26
N MET A 51 -2.07 3.62 -7.02
CA MET A 51 -0.61 3.56 -6.94
C MET A 51 -0.13 2.72 -5.76
N TYR A 52 -0.82 2.81 -4.62
CA TYR A 52 -0.55 2.01 -3.43
C TYR A 52 -0.72 0.52 -3.73
N ALA A 53 -1.83 0.13 -4.37
CA ALA A 53 -2.06 -1.24 -4.79
C ALA A 53 -0.93 -1.73 -5.73
N PHE A 54 -0.56 -0.96 -6.75
CA PHE A 54 0.54 -1.34 -7.63
C PHE A 54 1.87 -1.51 -6.89
N ALA A 55 2.29 -0.50 -6.13
CA ALA A 55 3.59 -0.50 -5.46
C ALA A 55 3.71 -1.63 -4.43
N THR A 56 2.65 -1.86 -3.64
CA THR A 56 2.63 -2.94 -2.66
C THR A 56 2.56 -4.30 -3.32
N GLY A 57 1.74 -4.48 -4.35
CA GLY A 57 1.63 -5.73 -5.11
C GLY A 57 2.97 -6.19 -5.69
N PHE A 58 3.75 -5.27 -6.28
CA PHE A 58 5.10 -5.58 -6.79
C PHE A 58 6.11 -5.98 -5.71
N SER A 59 5.86 -5.60 -4.46
CA SER A 59 6.74 -5.96 -3.33
C SER A 59 6.40 -7.31 -2.68
N SER A 60 5.27 -7.92 -3.07
CA SER A 60 4.83 -9.22 -2.57
C SER A 60 5.63 -10.36 -3.18
N LYS A 61 5.82 -11.44 -2.42
CA LYS A 61 6.40 -12.70 -2.91
C LYS A 61 5.35 -13.58 -3.61
N TYR A 62 4.08 -13.35 -3.35
CA TYR A 62 2.99 -14.18 -3.86
C TYR A 62 2.39 -13.62 -5.14
N GLU A 63 2.48 -14.38 -6.22
CA GLU A 63 1.99 -13.98 -7.55
C GLU A 63 0.49 -13.64 -7.54
N TRP A 64 -0.32 -14.36 -6.74
CA TRP A 64 -1.75 -14.07 -6.62
C TRP A 64 -2.04 -12.71 -5.98
N GLN A 65 -1.21 -12.28 -5.00
CA GLN A 65 -1.36 -10.95 -4.38
C GLN A 65 -1.04 -9.86 -5.38
N LEU A 66 -0.01 -10.05 -6.19
CA LEU A 66 0.32 -9.16 -7.29
C LEU A 66 -0.86 -9.03 -8.26
N SER A 67 -1.45 -10.15 -8.70
CA SER A 67 -2.58 -10.11 -9.65
C SER A 67 -3.80 -9.35 -9.08
N ILE A 68 -4.16 -9.59 -7.82
CA ILE A 68 -5.28 -8.88 -7.18
C ILE A 68 -4.98 -7.40 -7.06
N CYS A 69 -3.77 -7.02 -6.63
CA CYS A 69 -3.37 -5.63 -6.49
C CYS A 69 -3.30 -4.91 -7.84
N PHE A 70 -2.83 -5.60 -8.88
CA PHE A 70 -2.76 -5.05 -10.22
C PHE A 70 -4.16 -4.84 -10.81
N LEU A 71 -5.06 -5.82 -10.65
CA LEU A 71 -6.44 -5.68 -11.11
C LEU A 71 -7.18 -4.56 -10.37
N THR A 72 -7.09 -4.51 -9.04
CA THR A 72 -7.72 -3.46 -8.23
C THR A 72 -7.15 -2.07 -8.52
N GLY A 73 -5.83 -1.98 -8.74
CA GLY A 73 -5.17 -0.75 -9.17
C GLY A 73 -5.68 -0.24 -10.52
N ILE A 74 -5.85 -1.13 -11.51
CA ILE A 74 -6.43 -0.76 -12.81
C ILE A 74 -7.88 -0.29 -12.67
N LEU A 75 -8.70 -1.00 -11.90
CA LEU A 75 -10.10 -0.63 -11.70
C LEU A 75 -10.23 0.76 -11.04
N LEU A 76 -9.42 1.05 -10.01
CA LEU A 76 -9.38 2.37 -9.38
C LEU A 76 -8.84 3.45 -10.31
N ALA A 77 -7.77 3.17 -11.05
CA ALA A 77 -7.21 4.13 -12.01
C ALA A 77 -8.24 4.50 -13.10
N GLY A 78 -9.08 3.57 -13.52
CA GLY A 78 -10.18 3.83 -14.45
C GLY A 78 -11.27 4.76 -13.91
N THR A 79 -11.38 4.90 -12.58
CA THR A 79 -12.31 5.84 -11.92
C THR A 79 -11.72 7.23 -11.69
N TYR A 80 -10.41 7.41 -11.90
CA TYR A 80 -9.73 8.69 -11.71
C TYR A 80 -10.30 9.76 -12.66
N HIS A 81 -10.72 10.90 -12.11
CA HIS A 81 -11.27 12.03 -12.87
C HIS A 81 -12.47 11.68 -13.78
N SER A 82 -13.32 10.75 -13.32
CA SER A 82 -14.55 10.36 -14.03
C SER A 82 -15.67 11.40 -13.87
N VAL A 83 -15.40 12.67 -14.22
CA VAL A 83 -16.43 13.71 -14.28
C VAL A 83 -17.04 13.66 -15.68
N ASN A 84 -18.26 13.14 -15.78
CA ASN A 84 -19.03 13.22 -17.01
C ASN A 84 -19.88 14.49 -16.95
N LEU A 85 -19.59 15.44 -17.84
CA LEU A 85 -20.40 16.65 -17.99
C LEU A 85 -21.53 16.37 -18.98
N ASP A 86 -22.74 16.82 -18.65
CA ASP A 86 -23.87 16.88 -19.58
C ASP A 86 -23.56 17.85 -20.74
N GLU A 87 -24.35 17.78 -21.81
CA GLU A 87 -24.34 18.76 -22.91
C GLU A 87 -24.54 20.21 -22.42
N ASN A 88 -25.09 20.38 -21.22
CA ASN A 88 -25.31 21.66 -20.53
C ASN A 88 -24.20 22.03 -19.52
N GLY A 89 -23.12 21.26 -19.43
CA GLY A 89 -22.01 21.51 -18.48
C GLY A 89 -22.36 21.22 -17.02
N VAL A 90 -23.48 20.52 -16.76
CA VAL A 90 -23.88 20.05 -15.44
C VAL A 90 -23.20 18.70 -15.18
N GLU A 91 -22.62 18.50 -14.00
CA GLU A 91 -22.07 17.20 -13.62
C GLU A 91 -23.17 16.14 -13.63
N ILE A 92 -23.09 15.22 -14.59
CA ILE A 92 -23.89 14.00 -14.57
C ILE A 92 -23.23 13.11 -13.54
N ILE A 93 -23.94 12.84 -12.44
CA ILE A 93 -23.58 11.78 -11.51
C ILE A 93 -23.65 10.46 -12.29
N ASN A 94 -22.56 10.10 -12.95
CA ASN A 94 -22.44 8.82 -13.60
C ASN A 94 -22.30 7.80 -12.48
N ILE A 95 -23.38 7.05 -12.26
CA ILE A 95 -23.37 5.87 -11.42
C ILE A 95 -22.47 4.86 -12.16
N SER A 96 -21.17 4.91 -11.88
CA SER A 96 -20.21 3.92 -12.36
C SER A 96 -20.79 2.52 -12.12
N ALA A 97 -20.64 1.62 -13.10
CA ALA A 97 -21.06 0.21 -12.95
C ALA A 97 -20.45 -0.45 -11.69
N PHE A 98 -19.35 0.11 -11.18
CA PHE A 98 -18.85 -0.10 -9.83
C PHE A 98 -18.81 1.24 -9.09
N PRO A 99 -19.79 1.54 -8.22
CA PRO A 99 -19.74 2.71 -7.35
C PRO A 99 -18.72 2.44 -6.24
N LEU A 100 -17.44 2.46 -6.61
CA LEU A 100 -16.32 2.64 -5.69
C LEU A 100 -16.41 4.10 -5.24
N ASN A 101 -17.39 4.37 -4.38
CA ASN A 101 -17.52 5.59 -3.61
C ASN A 101 -16.23 5.88 -2.83
N GLU A 102 -16.14 7.05 -2.20
CA GLU A 102 -15.00 7.44 -1.33
C GLU A 102 -14.59 6.32 -0.36
N ALA A 103 -15.57 5.60 0.17
CA ALA A 103 -15.37 4.46 1.04
C ALA A 103 -14.63 3.29 0.34
N GLY A 104 -14.92 3.01 -0.94
CA GLY A 104 -14.29 1.93 -1.71
C GLY A 104 -12.79 2.11 -1.93
N ALA A 105 -12.33 3.33 -2.22
CA ALA A 105 -10.90 3.63 -2.36
C ALA A 105 -10.16 3.47 -1.03
N PHE A 106 -10.76 3.94 0.07
CA PHE A 106 -10.23 3.75 1.42
C PHE A 106 -10.20 2.28 1.85
N TYR A 107 -11.29 1.54 1.63
CA TYR A 107 -11.34 0.10 1.93
C TYR A 107 -10.34 -0.70 1.11
N THR A 108 -10.04 -0.27 -0.11
CA THR A 108 -8.99 -0.90 -0.92
C THR A 108 -7.61 -0.73 -0.28
N ILE A 109 -7.25 0.49 0.17
CA ILE A 109 -6.01 0.72 0.93
C ILE A 109 -5.97 -0.19 2.16
N LEU A 110 -7.06 -0.23 2.93
CA LEU A 110 -7.13 -1.04 4.15
C LEU A 110 -6.98 -2.54 3.86
N ALA A 111 -7.66 -3.07 2.84
CA ALA A 111 -7.58 -4.47 2.46
C ALA A 111 -6.18 -4.85 1.97
N VAL A 112 -5.58 -4.04 1.10
CA VAL A 112 -4.21 -4.23 0.60
C VAL A 112 -3.20 -4.12 1.76
N PHE A 113 -3.41 -3.19 2.69
CA PHE A 113 -2.59 -3.05 3.89
C PHE A 113 -2.64 -4.30 4.77
N ILE A 114 -3.83 -4.80 5.13
CA ILE A 114 -3.97 -5.98 6.00
C ILE A 114 -3.36 -7.22 5.31
N MET A 115 -3.66 -7.44 4.04
CA MET A 115 -3.15 -8.58 3.27
C MET A 115 -1.61 -8.64 3.27
N HIS A 116 -0.95 -7.52 2.98
CA HIS A 116 0.51 -7.45 2.98
C HIS A 116 1.11 -7.41 4.40
N LEU A 117 0.38 -6.92 5.40
CA LEU A 117 0.84 -6.96 6.78
C LEU A 117 0.97 -8.42 7.24
N ILE A 118 -0.03 -9.26 6.92
CA ILE A 118 -0.01 -10.70 7.19
C ILE A 118 1.13 -11.38 6.43
N GLU A 119 1.29 -11.07 5.14
CA GLU A 119 2.40 -11.58 4.33
C GLU A 119 3.76 -11.26 4.98
N ARG A 120 3.98 -9.99 5.32
CA ARG A 120 5.25 -9.51 5.91
C ARG A 120 5.49 -10.10 7.29
N TYR A 121 4.45 -10.26 8.10
CA TYR A 121 4.56 -10.94 9.39
C TYR A 121 5.03 -12.39 9.18
N SER A 122 4.39 -13.11 8.25
CA SER A 122 4.78 -14.47 7.90
C SER A 122 6.23 -14.53 7.40
N ARG A 123 6.65 -13.62 6.54
CA ARG A 123 8.01 -13.62 5.97
C ARG A 123 9.10 -13.26 6.98
N HIS A 124 8.90 -12.20 7.77
CA HIS A 124 9.96 -11.67 8.64
C HIS A 124 9.97 -12.30 10.03
N ILE A 125 8.81 -12.65 10.60
CA ILE A 125 8.73 -13.28 11.92
C ILE A 125 8.83 -14.80 11.79
N ASN A 126 8.02 -15.43 10.94
CA ASN A 126 8.03 -16.90 10.81
C ASN A 126 9.14 -17.39 9.87
N GLY A 127 9.27 -16.77 8.70
CA GLY A 127 10.25 -17.13 7.67
C GLY A 127 11.66 -16.60 7.95
N LYS A 128 11.81 -15.67 8.90
CA LYS A 128 13.09 -15.07 9.29
C LYS A 128 13.87 -14.43 8.12
N GLU A 129 13.15 -14.01 7.07
CA GLU A 129 13.74 -13.37 5.90
C GLU A 129 14.32 -11.98 6.29
N PRO A 130 15.56 -11.65 5.88
CA PRO A 130 16.13 -10.33 6.12
C PRO A 130 15.44 -9.28 5.25
N PHE A 131 15.16 -8.11 5.82
CA PHE A 131 14.58 -6.99 5.08
C PHE A 131 15.63 -6.22 4.26
N PHE A 132 16.74 -5.85 4.90
CA PHE A 132 17.88 -5.25 4.22
C PHE A 132 18.83 -6.36 3.75
N LEU A 133 19.12 -6.40 2.45
CA LEU A 133 20.17 -7.25 1.89
C LEU A 133 21.59 -6.69 2.14
N PHE A 134 21.72 -5.59 2.88
CA PHE A 134 23.01 -5.05 3.30
C PHE A 134 23.65 -5.97 4.34
N THR A 135 24.20 -7.08 3.86
CA THR A 135 25.19 -7.85 4.61
C THR A 135 26.41 -6.95 4.73
N LYS A 136 26.59 -6.34 5.90
CA LYS A 136 27.85 -5.69 6.26
C LYS A 136 28.89 -6.82 6.27
N ASN A 137 29.63 -6.97 5.17
CA ASN A 137 30.80 -7.83 5.12
C ASN A 137 31.85 -7.20 6.04
N THR A 138 31.72 -7.42 7.35
CA THR A 138 32.83 -7.23 8.28
C THR A 138 33.81 -8.36 7.99
N LYS A 139 34.66 -8.14 6.98
CA LYS A 139 35.98 -8.75 6.97
C LYS A 139 36.71 -8.17 8.18
N GLU A 140 36.77 -8.95 9.26
CA GLU A 140 37.77 -8.74 10.29
C GLU A 140 39.13 -8.89 9.60
N SER A 141 39.83 -7.77 9.50
CA SER A 141 41.25 -7.68 9.14
C SER A 141 42.04 -7.42 10.41
#